data_AF-A0A522VVA1-F1
#
_entry.id   AF-A0A522VVA1-F1
#
_cell.length_a   1.000
_cell.length_b   1.000
_cell.length_c   1.000
_cell.angle_alpha   90.00
_cell.angle_beta   90.00
_cell.angle_gamma   90.00
#
_symmetry.space_group_name_H-M   'P 1'
#
loop_
_entity.id
_entity.type
_entity.pdbx_description
1 polymer ?
#
loop_
_entity_poly.entity_id
_entity_poly.type
_entity_poly.pdbx_seq_one_letter_code
_entity_poly.pdbx_strand_id
1 'polypeptide(L)'
;MSALTPKAANHGALAPLASRFVEVAKLPWEPTRFAGIQTKTLLLDRATGLCTVLLRMAPGARLPDHEHVLIEQTYVLEGSLVCGE
;
A
#
# COMPACT_ATOMS: atom_id res chain seq x y z
N MET A 1 0.83 -4.21 18.45
CA MET A 1 -0.21 -5.06 17.83
C MET A 1 0.35 -5.69 16.56
N SER A 2 -0.18 -6.81 16.10
CA SER A 2 0.26 -7.42 14.83
C SER A 2 -0.07 -6.49 13.66
N ALA A 3 0.92 -6.20 12.80
CA ALA A 3 0.66 -5.59 11.50
C ALA A 3 -0.29 -6.48 10.68
N LEU A 4 -1.14 -5.85 9.87
CA LEU A 4 -2.22 -6.53 9.15
C LEU A 4 -2.23 -6.19 7.66
N THR A 5 -2.66 -7.16 6.85
CA THR A 5 -3.04 -6.95 5.45
C THR A 5 -4.56 -7.00 5.38
N PRO A 6 -5.24 -5.89 5.03
CA PRO A 6 -6.69 -5.90 4.90
C PRO A 6 -7.16 -6.97 3.91
N LYS A 7 -8.24 -7.68 4.26
CA LYS A 7 -8.89 -8.71 3.40
C LYS A 7 -8.02 -9.92 3.05
N ALA A 8 -6.86 -10.10 3.69
CA ALA A 8 -6.10 -11.34 3.61
C ALA A 8 -6.75 -12.43 4.47
N ALA A 9 -7.28 -13.48 3.83
CA ALA A 9 -8.00 -14.56 4.52
C ALA A 9 -7.10 -15.40 5.44
N ASN A 10 -5.79 -15.45 5.18
CA ASN A 10 -4.82 -16.30 5.85
C ASN A 10 -4.10 -15.63 7.04
N HIS A 11 -4.52 -14.44 7.48
CA HIS A 11 -3.76 -13.64 8.47
C HIS A 11 -4.39 -13.57 9.87
N GLY A 12 -5.59 -14.13 10.08
CA GLY A 12 -6.39 -13.93 11.30
C GLY A 12 -5.77 -14.43 12.62
N ALA A 13 -4.78 -15.33 12.58
CA ALA A 13 -4.17 -15.95 13.77
C ALA A 13 -2.65 -15.74 13.86
N LEU A 14 -2.10 -14.75 13.13
CA LEU A 14 -0.67 -14.53 13.10
C LEU A 14 -0.16 -13.80 14.35
N ALA A 15 0.85 -14.38 15.00
CA ALA A 15 1.61 -13.72 16.04
C ALA A 15 2.31 -12.45 15.51
N PRO A 16 2.66 -11.47 16.37
CA PRO A 16 3.19 -10.18 15.92
C PRO A 16 4.36 -10.27 14.95
N LEU A 17 5.29 -11.20 15.20
CA LEU A 17 6.52 -11.39 14.43
C LEU A 17 6.45 -12.52 13.39
N ALA A 18 5.26 -13.10 13.16
CA ALA A 18 5.11 -14.17 12.18
C ALA A 18 5.36 -13.67 10.75
N SER A 19 5.94 -14.52 9.90
CA SER A 19 6.01 -14.26 8.45
C SER A 19 4.60 -14.16 7.87
N ARG A 20 4.43 -13.23 6.92
CA ARG A 20 3.15 -12.94 6.27
C ARG A 20 3.27 -13.15 4.78
N PHE A 21 2.64 -14.20 4.27
CA PHE A 21 2.50 -14.41 2.84
C PHE A 21 1.25 -13.68 2.36
N VAL A 22 1.42 -12.75 1.43
CA VAL A 22 0.33 -11.96 0.85
C VAL A 22 0.08 -12.45 -0.57
N GLU A 23 -1.11 -13.01 -0.81
CA GLU A 23 -1.55 -13.39 -2.15
C GLU A 23 -2.04 -12.15 -2.91
N VAL A 24 -1.10 -11.28 -3.32
CA VAL A 24 -1.38 -9.93 -3.86
C VAL A 24 -2.40 -9.97 -5.00
N ALA A 25 -2.33 -10.97 -5.89
CA ALA A 25 -3.25 -11.12 -7.01
C ALA A 25 -4.71 -11.31 -6.57
N LYS A 26 -4.96 -11.98 -5.44
CA LYS A 26 -6.31 -12.25 -4.90
C LYS A 26 -6.91 -11.08 -4.12
N LEU A 27 -6.09 -10.12 -3.67
CA LEU A 27 -6.61 -8.93 -3.01
C LEU A 27 -7.39 -8.07 -4.02
N PRO A 28 -8.55 -7.52 -3.65
CA PRO A 28 -9.27 -6.60 -4.52
C PRO A 28 -8.53 -5.27 -4.61
N TRP A 29 -8.59 -4.63 -5.77
CA TRP A 29 -8.23 -3.21 -5.88
C TRP A 29 -9.27 -2.36 -5.18
N GLU A 30 -8.83 -1.42 -4.36
CA GLU A 30 -9.71 -0.49 -3.65
C GLU A 30 -9.56 0.92 -4.24
N PRO A 31 -10.66 1.64 -4.50
CA PRO A 31 -10.56 3.02 -4.94
C PRO A 31 -10.02 3.90 -3.80
N THR A 32 -9.25 4.91 -4.16
CA THR A 32 -8.92 5.99 -3.23
C THR A 32 -9.86 7.18 -3.43
N ARG A 33 -9.73 8.20 -2.59
CA ARG A 33 -10.40 9.50 -2.81
C ARG A 33 -9.88 10.26 -4.05
N PHE A 34 -8.76 9.81 -4.63
CA PHE A 34 -8.13 10.45 -5.77
C PHE A 34 -8.50 9.71 -7.05
N ALA A 35 -9.08 10.44 -8.01
CA ALA A 35 -9.57 9.87 -9.26
C ALA A 35 -8.44 9.17 -10.04
N GLY A 36 -8.72 7.98 -10.54
CA GLY A 36 -7.74 7.19 -11.30
C GLY A 36 -6.67 6.50 -10.45
N ILE A 37 -6.72 6.61 -9.12
CA ILE A 37 -5.78 5.95 -8.21
C ILE A 37 -6.50 4.88 -7.40
N GLN A 38 -5.95 3.67 -7.46
CA GLN A 38 -6.43 2.51 -6.71
C GLN A 38 -5.27 1.85 -5.97
N THR A 39 -5.58 1.15 -4.88
CA THR A 39 -4.56 0.55 -4.02
C THR A 39 -4.88 -0.87 -3.62
N LYS A 40 -3.83 -1.61 -3.26
CA LYS A 40 -3.89 -2.80 -2.40
C LYS A 40 -2.98 -2.54 -1.22
N THR A 41 -3.53 -2.42 -0.02
CA THR A 41 -2.70 -2.33 1.19
C THR A 41 -2.12 -3.70 1.49
N LEU A 42 -0.79 -3.83 1.43
CA LEU A 42 -0.08 -5.09 1.65
C LEU A 42 0.35 -5.25 3.10
N LEU A 43 0.63 -4.15 3.79
CA LEU A 43 0.98 -4.12 5.20
C LEU A 43 0.48 -2.82 5.82
N LEU A 44 -0.10 -2.90 7.01
CA LEU A 44 -0.39 -1.77 7.85
C LEU A 44 -0.04 -2.11 9.30
N ASP A 45 0.96 -1.42 9.85
CA ASP A 45 1.18 -1.33 11.28
C ASP A 45 0.68 0.01 11.80
N ARG A 46 -0.47 -0.03 12.49
CA ARG A 46 -1.11 1.18 13.02
C ARG A 46 -0.34 1.82 14.17
N ALA A 47 0.53 1.08 14.86
CA ALA A 47 1.28 1.60 16.00
C ALA A 47 2.43 2.51 15.57
N THR A 48 3.09 2.16 14.46
CA THR A 48 4.25 2.88 13.94
C THR A 48 3.92 3.75 12.74
N GLY A 49 2.79 3.50 12.07
CA GLY A 49 2.44 4.10 10.78
C GLY A 49 3.09 3.41 9.59
N LEU A 50 3.90 2.36 9.80
CA LEU A 50 4.53 1.61 8.72
C LEU A 50 3.47 1.02 7.78
N CYS A 51 3.59 1.32 6.50
CA CYS A 51 2.67 0.85 5.49
C CYS A 51 3.44 0.40 4.24
N THR A 52 2.92 -0.65 3.61
CA THR A 52 3.33 -1.04 2.27
C THR A 52 2.07 -1.12 1.43
N VAL A 53 2.06 -0.40 0.31
CA VAL A 53 0.90 -0.32 -0.58
C VAL A 53 1.37 -0.60 -1.99
N LEU A 54 0.61 -1.42 -2.72
CA LEU A 54 0.71 -1.47 -4.17
C LEU A 54 -0.26 -0.44 -4.74
N LEU A 55 0.25 0.57 -5.42
CA LEU A 55 -0.54 1.61 -6.08
C LEU A 55 -0.69 1.30 -7.56
N ARG A 56 -1.88 1.55 -8.10
CA ARG A 56 -2.13 1.63 -9.54
C ARG A 56 -2.68 2.99 -9.85
N MET A 57 -1.96 3.73 -10.69
CA MET A 57 -2.33 5.06 -11.14
C MET A 57 -2.63 5.01 -12.64
N ALA A 58 -3.82 5.48 -13.03
CA ALA A 58 -4.15 5.67 -14.44
C ALA A 58 -3.22 6.73 -15.08
N PRO A 59 -2.99 6.70 -16.41
CA PRO A 59 -2.20 7.73 -17.08
C PRO A 59 -2.69 9.14 -16.76
N GLY A 60 -1.79 10.00 -16.32
CA GLY A 60 -2.09 11.39 -15.93
C GLY A 60 -2.72 11.58 -14.55
N ALA A 61 -2.98 10.51 -13.79
CA ALA A 61 -3.41 10.63 -12.40
C ALA A 61 -2.33 11.29 -11.54
N ARG A 62 -2.74 12.10 -10.57
CA ARG A 62 -1.84 12.87 -9.70
C ARG A 62 -2.31 12.79 -8.25
N LEU A 63 -1.34 12.68 -7.35
CA LEU A 63 -1.55 12.99 -5.94
C LEU A 63 -1.31 14.49 -5.74
N PRO A 64 -2.03 15.13 -4.80
CA PRO A 64 -1.73 16.51 -4.42
C PRO A 64 -0.37 16.58 -3.72
N ASP A 65 0.20 17.77 -3.67
CA ASP A 65 1.39 18.04 -2.86
C ASP A 65 1.13 17.65 -1.40
N HIS A 66 2.10 16.96 -0.81
CA HIS A 66 2.04 16.50 0.57
C HIS A 66 3.45 16.32 1.13
N GLU A 67 3.55 16.34 2.46
CA GLU A 67 4.81 16.15 3.17
C GLU A 67 4.94 14.70 3.66
N HIS A 68 6.14 14.14 3.51
CA HIS A 68 6.50 12.85 4.09
C HIS A 68 7.03 13.04 5.50
N VAL A 69 6.23 12.68 6.50
CA VAL A 69 6.62 12.75 7.92
C VAL A 69 7.49 11.57 8.37
N LEU A 70 7.65 10.57 7.50
CA LEU A 70 8.51 9.39 7.64
C LEU A 70 9.11 9.06 6.27
N ILE A 71 10.10 8.18 6.23
CA ILE A 71 10.69 7.74 4.96
C ILE A 71 9.66 7.05 4.05
N GLU A 72 9.61 7.46 2.79
CA GLU A 72 8.92 6.73 1.72
C GLU A 72 9.96 6.10 0.78
N GLN A 73 9.68 4.87 0.33
CA GLN A 73 10.41 4.24 -0.75
C GLN A 73 9.41 3.75 -1.79
N THR A 74 9.61 4.17 -3.03
CA THR A 74 8.76 3.78 -4.16
C THR A 74 9.55 2.98 -5.18
N TYR A 75 9.05 1.79 -5.51
CA TYR A 75 9.59 0.93 -6.56
C TYR A 75 8.58 0.81 -7.70
N VAL A 76 8.93 1.35 -8.87
CA VAL A 76 8.05 1.36 -10.04
C VAL A 76 8.10 -0.01 -10.73
N LEU A 77 6.96 -0.70 -10.76
CA LEU A 77 6.82 -2.00 -11.43
C LEU A 77 6.49 -1.87 -12.92
N GLU A 78 5.66 -0.89 -13.29
CA GLU A 78 5.21 -0.64 -14.67
C GLU A 78 5.03 0.87 -14.91
N GLY A 79 5.30 1.32 -16.14
CA GLY A 79 5.15 2.73 -16.54
C GLY A 79 6.24 3.64 -15.98
N SER A 80 5.87 4.86 -15.62
CA SER A 80 6.77 5.87 -15.05
C SER A 80 6.06 6.71 -13.99
N LEU A 81 6.76 7.03 -12.92
CA LEU A 81 6.32 7.98 -11.91
C LEU A 81 7.27 9.18 -11.91
N VAL A 82 6.71 10.38 -11.94
CA VAL A 82 7.47 11.63 -11.77
C VAL A 82 7.11 12.16 -10.39
N CYS A 83 8.10 12.22 -9.51
CA CYS A 83 8.02 12.88 -8.21
C CYS A 83 8.88 14.15 -8.31
N GLY A 84 8.29 15.31 -8.02
CA GLY A 84 8.92 16.62 -8.21
C GLY A 84 9.57 17.18 -6.96
N GLU A 85 10.08 16.33 -6.07
CA GLU A 85 10.92 16.76 -4.94
C GLU A 85 12.08 17.66 -5.40
#